data_AF-A0A1C4WC33-F1
#
_entry.id   AF-A0A1C4WC33-F1
#
_cell.length_a   1.000
_cell.length_b   1.000
_cell.length_c   1.000
_cell.angle_alpha   90.00
_cell.angle_beta   90.00
_cell.angle_gamma   90.00
#
_symmetry.space_group_name_H-M   'P 1'
#
loop_
_entity.id
_entity.type
_entity.pdbx_description
1 polymer ?
#
loop_
_entity_poly.entity_id
_entity_poly.type
_entity_poly.pdbx_seq_one_letter_code
_entity_poly.pdbx_strand_id
1 'polypeptide(L)' 'MTGFVISHATTAELAEAAGAANRMLAAGRLAPRKIVPLTRAQVAQAHHMIEQGELQGRRAAITL' A
#
# COMPACT_ATOMS: atom_id res chain seq x y z
N MET A 1 -12.97 -2.38 -1.54
CA MET A 1 -11.77 -2.06 -0.74
C MET A 1 -12.16 -2.19 0.71
N THR A 2 -11.64 -3.18 1.44
CA THR A 2 -11.78 -3.26 2.90
C THR A 2 -10.69 -2.38 3.51
N GLY A 3 -10.98 -1.08 3.66
CA GLY A 3 -10.18 -0.24 4.54
C GLY A 3 -10.47 -0.64 5.99
N PHE A 4 -9.46 -0.62 6.85
CA PHE A 4 -9.66 -0.67 8.30
C PHE A 4 -9.37 0.71 8.86
N VAL A 5 -10.18 1.15 9.81
CA VAL A 5 -9.99 2.41 10.53
C VAL A 5 -9.48 2.06 11.92
N ILE A 6 -8.36 2.65 12.33
CA ILE A 6 -7.94 2.66 13.73
C ILE A 6 -8.59 3.89 14.37
N SER A 7 -9.87 3.79 14.74
CA SER A 7 -10.61 4.89 15.35
C SER A 7 -10.09 5.17 16.76
N HIS A 8 -10.03 6.44 17.16
CA HIS A 8 -9.66 6.91 18.51
C HIS A 8 -8.25 6.53 19.02
N ALA A 9 -7.33 6.07 18.15
CA ALA A 9 -5.96 5.84 18.58
C ALA A 9 -5.21 7.16 18.80
N THR A 10 -4.50 7.22 19.92
CA THR A 10 -3.42 8.18 20.14
C THR A 10 -2.30 7.95 19.13
N THR A 11 -1.42 8.94 18.98
CA THR A 11 -0.22 8.81 18.15
C THR A 11 0.69 7.67 18.60
N ALA A 12 0.74 7.40 19.91
CA ALA A 12 1.50 6.29 20.49
C ALA A 12 0.94 4.93 20.06
N GLU A 13 -0.37 4.74 20.16
CA GLU A 13 -1.05 3.50 19.76
C GLU A 13 -0.92 3.26 18.25
N LEU A 14 -1.01 4.32 17.43
CA LEU A 14 -0.78 4.23 15.99
C LEU A 14 0.67 3.82 15.67
N ALA A 15 1.65 4.38 16.39
CA ALA A 15 3.06 4.03 16.21
C ALA A 15 3.35 2.58 16.62
N GLU A 16 2.74 2.11 17.71
CA GLU A 16 2.84 0.71 18.14
C GLU A 16 2.26 -0.24 17.09
N ALA A 17 1.06 0.06 16.58
CA ALA A 17 0.41 -0.73 15.54
C ALA A 17 1.26 -0.78 14.25
N ALA A 18 1.81 0.36 13.82
CA ALA A 18 2.74 0.42 12.69
C ALA A 18 4.00 -0.43 12.94
N GLY A 19 4.56 -0.36 14.15
CA GLY A 19 5.69 -1.19 14.56
C GLY A 19 5.38 -2.69 14.51
N ALA A 20 4.20 -3.10 14.97
CA ALA A 20 3.74 -4.49 14.90
C ALA A 20 3.59 -4.97 13.44
N ALA A 21 2.98 -4.16 12.58
CA ALA A 21 2.85 -4.47 11.15
C ALA A 21 4.22 -4.61 10.47
N ASN A 22 5.16 -3.71 10.76
CA ASN A 22 6.53 -3.79 10.23
C ASN A 22 7.28 -5.05 10.70
N ARG A 23 7.13 -5.46 11.96
CA ARG A 23 7.69 -6.73 12.46
C ARG A 23 7.12 -7.93 11.72
N MET A 24 5.81 -7.95 11.46
CA MET A 24 5.19 -9.03 10.70
C MET A 24 5.63 -9.06 9.23
N LEU A 25 5.78 -7.89 8.61
CA LEU A 25 6.36 -7.76 7.25
C LEU A 25 7.79 -8.31 7.22
N ALA A 26 8.65 -7.88 8.15
CA ALA A 26 10.03 -8.35 8.24
C ALA A 26 10.12 -9.86 8.49
N ALA A 27 9.18 -10.42 9.27
CA ALA A 27 9.08 -11.85 9.52
C ALA A 27 8.42 -12.65 8.37
N GLY A 28 8.07 -12.01 7.24
CA GLY A 28 7.41 -12.66 6.11
C GLY A 28 5.98 -13.14 6.39
N ARG A 29 5.36 -12.70 7.49
CA ARG A 29 4.01 -13.09 7.91
C ARG A 29 2.91 -12.27 7.24
N LEU A 30 3.28 -11.20 6.55
CA LEU A 30 2.40 -10.39 5.72
C LEU A 30 2.88 -10.47 4.27
N ALA A 31 1.98 -10.81 3.36
CA ALA A 31 2.27 -10.87 1.93
C ALA A 31 1.90 -9.52 1.27
N PRO A 32 2.87 -8.63 0.97
CA PRO A 32 2.59 -7.41 0.25
C PRO A 32 2.07 -7.73 -1.16
N ARG A 33 1.16 -6.89 -1.67
CA ARG A 33 0.69 -7.01 -3.06
C ARG A 33 1.85 -6.75 -4.02
N LYS A 34 1.86 -7.46 -5.15
CA LYS A 34 2.84 -7.22 -6.22
C LYS A 34 2.82 -5.76 -6.66
N ILE A 35 4.00 -5.19 -6.86
CA ILE A 35 4.20 -3.81 -7.25
C ILE A 35 4.37 -3.71 -8.77
N VAL A 36 3.75 -2.70 -9.38
CA VAL A 36 4.04 -2.22 -10.73
C VAL A 36 4.83 -0.91 -10.56
N PRO A 37 6.15 -0.92 -10.79
CA PRO A 37 6.95 0.30 -10.68
C PRO A 37 6.63 1.24 -11.85
N LEU A 38 6.35 2.50 -11.54
CA LEU A 38 6.13 3.56 -12.51
C LEU A 38 6.91 4.80 -12.10
N THR A 39 7.34 5.58 -13.07
CA THR A 39 7.96 6.89 -12.83
C THR A 39 6.90 7.96 -12.65
N ARG A 40 7.32 9.13 -12.13
CA ARG A 40 6.44 10.30 -12.05
C ARG A 40 5.84 10.71 -13.41
N ALA A 41 6.57 10.53 -14.51
CA ALA A 41 6.07 10.82 -15.85
C ALA A 41 4.89 9.91 -16.28
N GLN A 42 4.73 8.77 -15.61
CA GLN A 42 3.74 7.74 -15.93
C GLN A 42 2.50 7.78 -15.00
N VAL A 43 2.28 8.86 -14.25
CA VAL A 43 1.09 9.01 -13.39
C VAL A 43 -0.20 8.87 -14.21
N ALA A 44 -0.27 9.48 -15.40
CA ALA A 44 -1.43 9.34 -16.28
C ALA A 44 -1.68 7.88 -16.70
N GLN A 45 -0.60 7.12 -17.00
CA GLN A 45 -0.70 5.69 -17.27
C GLN A 45 -1.24 4.93 -16.05
N ALA A 46 -0.77 5.25 -14.85
CA ALA A 46 -1.27 4.63 -13.61
C ALA A 46 -2.79 4.81 -13.47
N HIS A 47 -3.32 6.00 -13.76
CA HIS A 47 -4.75 6.26 -13.76
C HIS A 47 -5.50 5.42 -14.80
N HIS A 48 -5.00 5.36 -16.04
CA HIS A 48 -5.61 4.54 -17.08
C HIS A 48 -5.67 3.06 -16.67
N MET A 49 -4.58 2.52 -16.11
CA MET A 49 -4.53 1.13 -15.62
C MET A 49 -5.52 0.86 -14.48
N ILE A 50 -5.86 1.86 -13.67
CA ILE A 50 -6.90 1.74 -12.63
C ILE A 50 -8.28 1.63 -13.29
N GLU A 51 -8.58 2.53 -14.23
CA GLU A 51 -9.87 2.57 -14.94
C GLU A 51 -10.13 1.28 -15.73
N GLN A 52 -9.08 0.70 -16.32
CA GLN A 52 -9.16 -0.57 -17.05
C GLN A 52 -9.09 -1.81 -16.13
N GLY A 53 -8.95 -1.65 -14.81
CA GLY A 53 -8.88 -2.76 -13.85
C GLY A 53 -7.55 -3.54 -13.87
N GLU A 54 -6.56 -3.12 -14.64
CA GLU A 54 -5.26 -3.79 -14.80
C GLU A 54 -4.44 -3.86 -13.50
N LEU A 55 -4.72 -2.98 -12.53
CA LEU A 55 -4.09 -2.99 -11.20
C LEU A 55 -4.81 -3.87 -10.17
N GLN A 56 -5.85 -4.64 -10.54
CA GLN A 56 -6.51 -5.55 -9.60
C GLN A 56 -5.51 -6.55 -8.99
N GLY A 57 -5.44 -6.58 -7.67
CA GLY A 57 -4.49 -7.44 -6.92
C GLY A 57 -3.04 -6.95 -6.88
N ARG A 58 -2.72 -5.84 -7.56
CA ARG A 58 -1.39 -5.21 -7.60
C ARG A 58 -1.45 -3.76 -7.11
N ARG A 59 -0.31 -3.10 -6.95
CA ARG A 59 -0.24 -1.66 -6.63
C ARG A 59 0.78 -0.99 -7.53
N ALA A 60 0.43 0.16 -8.10
CA ALA A 60 1.43 1.03 -8.71
C ALA A 60 2.28 1.68 -7.60
N ALA A 61 3.60 1.61 -7.72
CA ALA A 61 4.51 2.39 -6.88
C ALA A 61 5.17 3.45 -7.76
N ILE A 62 4.94 4.71 -7.42
CA ILE A 62 5.44 5.85 -8.19
C ILE A 62 6.73 6.33 -7.54
N THR A 63 7.83 6.21 -8.25
CA THR A 63 9.14 6.71 -7.83
C THR A 63 9.53 7.94 -8.64
N LEU A 64 10.48 8.72 -8.11
CA LEU A 64 11.04 9.90 -8.77
C LEU A 64 11.61 9.56 -10.15
#